data_AF-A0AAD5S0F4-F1
#
_entry.id   AF-A0AAD5S0F4-F1
#
_cell.length_a   1.000
_cell.length_b   1.000
_cell.length_c   1.000
_cell.angle_alpha   90.00
_cell.angle_beta   90.00
_cell.angle_gamma   90.00
#
_symmetry.space_group_name_H-M   'P 1'
#
loop_
_entity.id
_entity.type
_entity.pdbx_description
1 polymer ?
#
loop_
_entity_poly.entity_id
_entity_poly.type
_entity_poly.pdbx_seq_one_letter_code
_entity_poly.pdbx_strand_id
1 'polypeptide(L)'
;MTTPWKSILQESLSASTSKTAKWPQLATVTPQNTPRVRTLAFRGFLSEQIPDADPETGSILIFTTDARSAKVTEIQGNNAGELC
;
A
#
# COMPACT_ATOMS: atom_id res chain seq x y z
N MET A 1 4.80 1.54 18.88
CA MET A 1 5.48 0.21 18.84
C MET A 1 5.96 -0.05 17.41
N THR A 2 7.11 -0.71 17.18
CA THR A 2 7.54 -1.08 15.83
C THR A 2 6.74 -2.29 15.33
N THR A 3 6.24 -2.23 14.10
CA THR A 3 5.44 -3.30 13.51
C THR A 3 6.35 -4.46 13.08
N PRO A 4 6.22 -5.66 13.66
CA PRO A 4 7.22 -6.73 13.53
C PRO A 4 7.35 -7.29 12.10
N TRP A 5 6.34 -7.06 11.26
CA TRP A 5 6.34 -7.50 9.86
C TRP A 5 7.12 -6.57 8.92
N LYS A 6 7.41 -5.32 9.31
CA LYS A 6 8.05 -4.33 8.43
C LYS A 6 9.45 -4.76 8.00
N SER A 7 10.27 -5.27 8.92
CA SER A 7 11.61 -5.78 8.63
C SER A 7 11.57 -6.98 7.68
N ILE A 8 10.65 -7.92 7.91
CA ILE A 8 10.46 -9.10 7.06
C ILE A 8 10.12 -8.70 5.62
N LEU A 9 9.23 -7.71 5.45
CA LEU A 9 8.88 -7.18 4.13
C LEU A 9 10.08 -6.48 3.48
N GLN A 10 10.83 -5.67 4.23
CA GLN A 10 12.02 -4.98 3.72
C GLN A 10 13.13 -5.96 3.28
N GLU A 11 13.37 -7.00 4.06
CA GLU A 11 14.31 -8.08 3.73
C GLU A 11 13.88 -8.82 2.45
N SER A 12 12.60 -9.19 2.36
CA SER A 12 12.05 -9.88 1.19
C SER A 12 12.15 -9.04 -0.09
N LEU A 13 11.87 -7.74 0.00
CA LEU A 13 11.99 -6.81 -1.12
C LEU A 13 13.46 -6.58 -1.53
N SER A 14 14.38 -6.56 -0.57
CA SER A 14 15.82 -6.38 -0.83
C SER A 14 16.46 -7.63 -1.44
N ALA A 15 16.01 -8.82 -1.03
CA ALA A 15 16.50 -10.09 -1.53
C ALA A 15 15.96 -10.44 -2.93
N SER A 16 14.82 -9.86 -3.34
CA SER A 16 14.21 -10.16 -4.63
C SER A 16 14.89 -9.41 -5.78
N THR A 17 15.27 -10.15 -6.82
CA THR A 17 15.77 -9.59 -8.09
C THR A 17 14.65 -9.27 -9.08
N SER A 18 13.40 -9.65 -8.78
CA SER A 18 12.26 -9.41 -9.67
C SER A 18 11.83 -7.95 -9.63
N LYS A 19 11.70 -7.35 -10.81
CA LYS A 19 11.13 -6.00 -10.97
C LYS A 19 9.67 -5.93 -10.48
N THR A 20 8.96 -7.06 -10.47
CA THR A 20 7.56 -7.15 -10.08
C THR A 20 7.36 -7.35 -8.58
N ALA A 21 8.43 -7.54 -7.80
CA ALA A 21 8.33 -7.74 -6.35
C ALA A 21 7.73 -6.54 -5.61
N LYS A 22 7.77 -5.36 -6.23
CA LYS A 22 7.17 -4.12 -5.72
C LYS A 22 5.75 -3.88 -6.25
N TRP A 23 5.11 -4.88 -6.86
CA TRP A 23 3.82 -4.73 -7.54
C TRP A 23 2.68 -5.54 -6.88
N PRO A 24 2.26 -5.19 -5.66
CA PRO A 24 1.16 -5.88 -5.00
C PRO A 24 -0.18 -5.58 -5.69
N GLN A 25 -1.21 -6.36 -5.35
CA GLN A 25 -2.58 -6.16 -5.82
C GLN A 25 -3.44 -5.58 -4.71
N LEU A 26 -4.11 -4.45 -4.99
CA LEU A 26 -5.03 -3.80 -4.06
C LEU A 26 -6.48 -4.17 -4.38
N ALA A 27 -7.14 -4.82 -3.42
CA ALA A 27 -8.59 -4.99 -3.40
C ALA A 27 -9.26 -3.78 -2.71
N THR A 28 -10.30 -3.22 -3.34
CA THR A 28 -11.21 -2.22 -2.74
C THR A 28 -12.65 -2.66 -2.96
N VAL A 29 -13.58 -2.00 -2.26
CA VAL A 29 -15.02 -2.25 -2.39
C VAL A 29 -15.68 -1.12 -3.17
N THR A 30 -16.49 -1.46 -4.16
CA THR A 30 -17.26 -0.49 -4.95
C THR A 30 -18.46 0.04 -4.16
N PRO A 31 -19.10 1.14 -4.61
CA PRO A 31 -20.36 1.60 -4.00
C PRO A 31 -21.49 0.57 -4.05
N GLN A 32 -21.42 -0.40 -4.97
CA GLN A 32 -22.35 -1.52 -5.08
C GLN A 32 -21.97 -2.73 -4.20
N ASN A 33 -21.02 -2.55 -3.27
CA ASN A 33 -20.52 -3.58 -2.37
C ASN A 33 -19.90 -4.80 -3.09
N THR A 34 -19.23 -4.57 -4.23
CA THR A 34 -18.50 -5.60 -4.97
C THR A 34 -17.00 -5.33 -4.95
N PRO A 35 -16.14 -6.37 -4.93
CA PRO A 35 -14.70 -6.17 -4.92
C PRO A 35 -14.16 -5.76 -6.30
N ARG A 36 -13.14 -4.89 -6.32
CA ARG A 36 -12.29 -4.65 -7.49
C ARG A 36 -10.82 -4.75 -7.11
N VAL A 37 -10.04 -5.42 -7.96
CA VAL A 37 -8.61 -5.67 -7.76
C VAL A 37 -7.80 -5.05 -8.90
N ARG A 38 -6.64 -4.48 -8.56
CA ARG A 38 -5.66 -3.97 -9.53
C ARG A 38 -4.25 -3.98 -8.95
N THR A 39 -3.25 -4.03 -9.82
CA THR A 39 -1.84 -3.89 -9.45
C THR A 39 -1.47 -2.44 -9.14
N LEU A 40 -0.67 -2.22 -8.11
CA LEU A 40 -0.08 -0.93 -7.76
C LEU A 40 1.45 -1.03 -7.73
N ALA A 41 2.15 0.11 -7.69
CA ALA A 41 3.57 0.15 -7.42
C ALA A 41 3.83 0.62 -5.99
N PHE A 42 4.49 -0.21 -5.18
CA PHE A 42 4.95 0.14 -3.84
C PHE A 42 6.02 1.24 -3.92
N ARG A 43 5.85 2.32 -3.14
CA ARG A 43 6.72 3.52 -3.15
C ARG A 43 7.44 3.75 -1.82
N GLY A 44 7.56 2.71 -1.00
CA GLY A 44 8.23 2.80 0.30
C GLY A 44 7.27 3.08 1.45
N PHE A 45 7.84 3.39 2.60
CA PHE A 45 7.11 3.66 3.84
C PHE A 45 7.01 5.15 4.13
N LEU A 46 5.98 5.57 4.87
CA LEU A 46 5.80 6.99 5.24
C LEU A 46 7.03 7.55 5.98
N SER A 47 7.69 6.75 6.82
CA SER A 47 8.91 7.14 7.54
C SER A 47 10.08 7.52 6.63
N GLU A 48 10.07 7.09 5.37
CA GLU A 48 11.12 7.42 4.38
C GLU A 48 10.87 8.78 3.71
N GLN A 49 9.65 9.32 3.84
CA GLN A 49 9.24 10.58 3.21
C GLN A 49 9.12 11.72 4.22
N ILE A 50 8.80 11.41 5.48
CA ILE A 50 8.64 12.38 6.56
C ILE A 50 9.66 12.06 7.66
N PRO A 51 10.69 12.91 7.86
CA PRO A 51 11.57 12.83 9.03
C PRO A 51 10.73 12.92 10.31
N ASP A 52 11.06 12.10 11.32
CA ASP A 52 10.37 12.03 12.61
C ASP A 52 8.90 11.54 12.59
N ALA A 53 8.52 10.78 11.55
CA ALA A 53 7.22 10.09 11.56
C ALA A 53 7.09 9.20 12.80
N ASP A 54 5.92 9.27 13.46
CA ASP A 54 5.62 8.44 14.62
C ASP A 54 5.84 6.95 14.27
N PRO A 55 6.45 6.13 15.15
CA PRO A 55 6.77 4.74 14.85
C PRO A 55 5.60 3.86 14.39
N GLU A 56 4.36 4.16 14.79
CA GLU A 56 3.17 3.46 14.30
C GLU A 56 2.81 3.90 12.88
N THR A 57 2.83 5.21 12.62
CA THR A 57 2.56 5.77 11.28
C THR A 57 3.70 5.52 10.29
N GLY A 58 4.92 5.33 10.78
CA GLY A 58 6.12 5.10 9.98
C GLY A 58 6.09 3.79 9.19
N SER A 59 5.17 2.88 9.50
CA SER A 59 4.98 1.63 8.76
C SER A 59 3.85 1.68 7.73
N ILE A 60 3.22 2.85 7.53
CA ILE A 60 2.24 3.05 6.47
C ILE A 60 2.92 2.88 5.11
N LEU A 61 2.35 2.01 4.27
CA LEU A 61 2.80 1.77 2.89
C LEU A 61 2.33 2.89 1.97
N ILE A 62 3.22 3.39 1.11
CA ILE A 62 2.90 4.48 0.18
C ILE A 62 2.69 3.95 -1.24
N PHE A 63 1.63 4.44 -1.87
CA PHE A 63 1.28 4.20 -3.26
C PHE A 63 0.86 5.51 -3.93
N THR A 64 0.98 5.57 -5.25
CA THR A 64 0.57 6.73 -6.05
C THR A 64 -0.52 6.31 -7.04
N THR A 65 -1.54 7.14 -7.22
CA THR A 65 -2.57 6.90 -8.23
C THR A 65 -3.09 8.20 -8.84
N ASP A 66 -3.70 8.10 -10.01
CA ASP A 66 -4.37 9.24 -10.64
C ASP A 66 -5.68 9.53 -9.90
N ALA A 67 -5.89 10.81 -9.56
CA ALA A 67 -7.07 11.30 -8.84
C ALA A 67 -8.39 10.99 -9.56
N ARG A 68 -8.34 10.81 -10.89
CA ARG A 68 -9.50 10.49 -11.74
C ARG A 68 -9.85 9.00 -11.76
N SER A 69 -9.03 8.14 -11.15
CA SER A 69 -9.25 6.70 -11.21
C SER A 69 -10.39 6.27 -10.28
N ALA A 70 -11.16 5.27 -10.70
CA ALA A 70 -12.32 4.77 -9.95
C ALA A 70 -11.99 4.39 -8.50
N LYS A 71 -10.77 3.89 -8.23
CA LYS A 71 -10.34 3.51 -6.88
C LYS A 71 -10.34 4.68 -5.89
N VAL A 72 -10.23 5.93 -6.36
CA VAL A 72 -10.30 7.11 -5.50
C VAL A 72 -11.70 7.26 -4.92
N THR A 73 -12.73 7.18 -5.78
CA THR A 73 -14.13 7.19 -5.33
C THR A 73 -14.46 5.98 -4.45
N GLU A 74 -13.93 4.80 -4.79
CA GLU A 74 -14.10 3.59 -3.97
C GLU A 74 -13.50 3.77 -2.57
N ILE A 75 -12.25 4.25 -2.46
CA ILE A 75 -11.56 4.48 -1.18
C ILE A 75 -12.23 5.59 -0.35
N GLN A 76 -12.77 6.63 -1.00
CA GLN A 76 -13.50 7.69 -0.32
C GLN A 76 -14.84 7.20 0.26
N GLY A 77 -15.51 6.26 -0.42
CA GLY A 77 -16.75 5.65 0.06
C GLY A 77 -16.52 4.57 1.11
N ASN A 78 -15.44 3.79 0.97
CA ASN A 78 -15.01 2.77 1.92
C ASN A 78 -13.47 2.70 1.93
N ASN A 79 -12.87 3.13 3.03
CA ASN A 79 -11.41 3.22 3.18
C ASN A 79 -10.75 1.86 3.53
N ALA A 80 -11.54 0.79 3.70
CA ALA A 80 -11.00 -0.55 3.87
C ALA A 80 -10.47 -1.09 2.53
N GLY A 81 -9.27 -1.64 2.56
CA GLY A 81 -8.65 -2.31 1.43
C GLY A 81 -7.67 -3.38 1.89
N GLU A 82 -7.39 -4.33 1.02
CA GLU A 82 -6.48 -5.45 1.28
C GLU A 82 -5.42 -5.53 0.17
N LEU A 83 -4.18 -5.80 0.56
CA LEU A 83 -3.04 -5.98 -0.34
C LEU A 83 -2.58 -7.45 -0.33
N CYS A 84 -2.27 -7.97 -1.52
CA CYS A 84 -1.64 -9.28 -1.75
C CYS A 84 -0.36 -9.10 -2.57
#